data_AF-A0A3B8K1P7-F1
#
_entry.id   AF-A0A3B8K1P7-F1
#
_cell.length_a   1.000
_cell.length_b   1.000
_cell.length_c   1.000
_cell.angle_alpha   90.00
_cell.angle_beta   90.00
_cell.angle_gamma   90.00
#
_symmetry.space_group_name_H-M   'P 1'
#
loop_
_entity.id
_entity.type
_entity.pdbx_description
1 polymer ?
#
loop_
_entity_poly.entity_id
_entity_poly.type
_entity_poly.pdbx_seq_one_letter_code
_entity_poly.pdbx_strand_id
1 'polypeptide(L)'
;MNWLDYVLIFIIILNFYNGCKYGLLRQVAGLLGLFIALYAALYWSGDLKMYLQEYIKLQEVVTVLSSNGEASLWLTEVIFNIAAFLIIFIVLSLIFGLIARKLSLFNKIPLVGPLNALLGGILGAFKGILLVFLIAALISLVETGFWMKAIEASAIISLSRHYMPLLFGLIFDFVVGRLGKLV
;
A
#
# COMPACT_ATOMS: atom_id res chain seq x y z
N MET A 1 10.77 17.13 8.31
CA MET A 1 9.73 16.14 8.66
C MET A 1 8.37 16.82 8.54
N ASN A 2 7.40 16.18 7.89
CA ASN A 2 6.06 16.74 7.65
C ASN A 2 4.95 15.81 8.19
N TRP A 3 3.68 16.18 7.95
CA TRP A 3 2.53 15.40 8.39
C TRP A 3 2.53 13.95 7.85
N LEU A 4 3.03 13.74 6.63
CA LEU A 4 3.12 12.42 5.99
C LEU A 4 4.09 11.52 6.77
N ASP A 5 5.21 12.06 7.26
CA ASP A 5 6.18 11.27 8.03
C ASP A 5 5.54 10.64 9.28
N TYR A 6 4.71 11.39 10.00
CA TYR A 6 4.03 10.87 11.19
C TYR A 6 3.08 9.72 10.85
N VAL A 7 2.35 9.82 9.73
CA VAL A 7 1.47 8.76 9.25
C VAL A 7 2.28 7.50 8.88
N LEU A 8 3.39 7.65 8.16
CA LEU A 8 4.21 6.53 7.74
C LEU A 8 4.92 5.85 8.93
N ILE A 9 5.47 6.63 9.88
CA ILE A 9 6.00 6.09 11.15
C ILE A 9 4.92 5.31 11.90
N PHE A 10 3.71 5.87 12.00
CA PHE A 10 2.60 5.23 12.68
C PHE A 10 2.26 3.87 12.06
N ILE A 11 2.27 3.76 10.73
CA ILE A 11 2.06 2.49 10.02
C ILE A 11 3.16 1.48 10.36
N ILE A 12 4.43 1.89 10.37
CA ILE A 12 5.55 1.00 10.71
C ILE A 12 5.42 0.52 12.16
N ILE A 13 5.13 1.42 13.11
CA ILE A 13 4.96 1.09 14.52
C ILE A 13 3.77 0.14 14.73
N LEU A 14 2.63 0.41 14.10
CA LEU A 14 1.46 -0.47 14.20
C LEU A 14 1.76 -1.87 13.67
N ASN A 15 2.46 -1.99 12.54
CA ASN A 15 2.82 -3.29 11.99
C ASN A 15 3.87 -4.01 12.85
N PHE A 16 4.84 -3.28 13.43
CA PHE A 16 5.79 -3.84 14.39
C PHE A 16 5.07 -4.37 15.64
N TYR A 17 4.16 -3.59 16.23
CA TYR A 17 3.38 -4.00 17.39
C TYR A 17 2.51 -5.22 17.10
N ASN A 18 1.82 -5.22 15.96
CA ASN A 18 1.08 -6.39 15.47
C ASN A 18 2.01 -7.59 15.24
N GLY A 19 3.24 -7.34 14.80
CA GLY A 19 4.32 -8.33 14.71
C GLY A 19 4.61 -9.02 16.02
N CYS A 20 4.92 -8.24 17.05
CA CYS A 20 5.18 -8.74 18.39
C CYS A 20 3.99 -9.49 18.98
N LYS A 21 2.78 -9.00 18.75
CA LYS A 21 1.54 -9.59 19.28
C LYS A 21 1.17 -10.91 18.63
N TYR A 22 1.36 -11.05 17.33
CA TYR A 22 0.89 -12.20 16.55
C TYR A 22 1.97 -13.24 16.23
N GLY A 23 3.25 -12.91 16.42
CA GLY A 23 4.39 -13.80 16.25
C GLY A 23 4.82 -14.03 14.80
N LEU A 24 5.95 -14.71 14.63
CA LEU A 24 6.65 -14.91 13.36
C LEU A 24 5.77 -15.60 12.30
N LEU A 25 5.18 -16.76 12.61
CA LEU A 25 4.42 -17.57 11.65
C LEU A 25 3.28 -16.79 10.98
N ARG A 26 2.56 -15.99 11.78
CA ARG A 26 1.47 -15.15 11.26
C ARG A 26 1.97 -13.99 10.43
N GLN A 27 3.14 -13.44 10.75
CA GLN A 27 3.75 -12.38 9.94
C GLN A 27 4.29 -12.88 8.61
N VAL A 28 4.87 -14.09 8.57
CA VAL A 28 5.24 -14.75 7.30
C VAL A 28 4.02 -14.94 6.40
N ALA A 29 2.94 -15.53 6.93
CA ALA A 29 1.70 -15.70 6.17
C ALA A 29 1.10 -14.36 5.72
N GLY A 30 1.13 -13.35 6.60
CA GLY A 30 0.65 -12.00 6.28
C GLY A 30 1.51 -11.25 5.27
N LEU A 31 2.80 -11.56 5.18
CA LEU A 31 3.72 -11.00 4.19
C LEU A 31 3.50 -11.65 2.81
N LEU A 32 3.38 -12.97 2.77
CA LEU A 32 3.01 -13.70 1.55
C LEU A 32 1.66 -13.21 1.01
N GLY A 33 0.67 -13.06 1.90
CA GLY A 33 -0.64 -12.51 1.56
C GLY A 33 -0.56 -11.09 1.00
N LEU A 34 0.33 -10.24 1.53
CA LEU A 34 0.56 -8.90 0.99
C LEU A 34 1.10 -8.96 -0.44
N PHE A 35 2.10 -9.80 -0.72
CA PHE A 35 2.66 -9.92 -2.07
C PHE A 35 1.64 -10.46 -3.07
N ILE A 36 0.86 -11.48 -2.67
CA ILE A 36 -0.18 -12.04 -3.54
C ILE A 36 -1.29 -11.02 -3.78
N ALA A 37 -1.75 -10.32 -2.73
CA ALA A 37 -2.76 -9.26 -2.87
C ALA A 37 -2.27 -8.12 -3.75
N LEU A 38 -1.02 -7.68 -3.60
CA LEU A 38 -0.41 -6.63 -4.42
C LEU A 38 -0.35 -7.04 -5.89
N TYR A 39 0.18 -8.24 -6.17
CA TYR A 39 0.29 -8.75 -7.54
C TYR A 39 -1.08 -8.89 -8.21
N ALA A 40 -2.03 -9.53 -7.52
CA ALA A 40 -3.38 -9.73 -8.03
C ALA A 40 -4.14 -8.41 -8.22
N ALA A 41 -4.00 -7.45 -7.30
CA ALA A 41 -4.61 -6.14 -7.43
C ALA A 41 -4.06 -5.36 -8.63
N LEU A 42 -2.75 -5.42 -8.90
CA LEU A 42 -2.17 -4.77 -10.09
C LEU A 42 -2.56 -5.45 -11.40
N TYR A 43 -2.89 -6.75 -11.37
CA TYR A 43 -3.30 -7.49 -12.56
C TYR A 43 -4.79 -7.27 -12.88
N TRP A 44 -5.66 -7.27 -11.87
CA TRP A 44 -7.12 -7.19 -12.05
C TRP A 44 -7.71 -5.77 -11.88
N SER A 45 -6.91 -4.76 -11.48
CA SER A 45 -7.43 -3.39 -11.31
C SER A 45 -7.96 -2.78 -12.61
N GLY A 46 -7.42 -3.20 -13.76
CA GLY A 46 -7.90 -2.74 -15.07
C GLY A 46 -9.35 -3.13 -15.34
N ASP A 47 -9.69 -4.40 -15.08
CA ASP A 47 -11.04 -4.92 -15.27
C ASP A 47 -12.04 -4.22 -14.33
N LEU A 48 -11.67 -4.09 -13.05
CA LEU A 48 -12.54 -3.42 -12.07
C LEU A 48 -12.71 -1.92 -12.38
N LYS A 49 -11.68 -1.26 -12.90
CA LYS A 49 -11.78 0.14 -13.30
C LYS A 49 -12.87 0.36 -14.35
N MET A 50 -12.97 -0.49 -15.37
CA MET A 50 -13.98 -0.33 -16.42
C MET A 50 -15.39 -0.34 -15.83
N TYR A 51 -15.66 -1.27 -14.90
CA TYR A 51 -16.92 -1.30 -14.18
C TYR A 51 -17.13 -0.04 -13.32
N LEU A 52 -16.11 0.43 -12.60
CA LEU A 52 -16.23 1.64 -11.79
C LEU A 52 -16.54 2.87 -12.63
N GLN A 53 -15.93 3.01 -13.80
CA GLN A 53 -16.16 4.14 -14.72
C GLN A 53 -17.57 4.13 -15.30
N GLU A 54 -18.16 2.96 -15.54
CA GLU A 54 -19.52 2.83 -16.06
C GLU A 54 -20.57 3.26 -15.01
N TYR A 55 -20.39 2.87 -13.75
CA TYR A 55 -21.35 3.14 -12.68
C TYR A 55 -21.13 4.47 -11.95
N ILE A 56 -19.90 5.01 -11.94
CA ILE A 56 -19.55 6.23 -11.21
C ILE A 56 -19.29 7.36 -12.19
N LYS A 57 -20.17 8.36 -12.24
CA LYS A 57 -20.01 9.57 -13.06
C LYS A 57 -19.07 10.61 -12.41
N LEU A 58 -17.84 10.19 -12.12
CA LEU A 58 -16.86 11.02 -11.44
C LEU A 58 -16.41 12.23 -12.28
N GLN A 59 -16.52 12.13 -13.61
CA GLN A 59 -16.21 13.20 -14.57
C GLN A 59 -17.06 14.46 -14.35
N GLU A 60 -18.34 14.33 -13.99
CA GLU A 60 -19.21 15.49 -13.71
C GLU A 60 -18.76 16.22 -12.44
N VAL A 61 -18.25 15.51 -11.44
CA VAL A 61 -17.76 16.12 -10.19
C VAL A 61 -16.41 16.81 -10.41
N VAL A 62 -15.50 16.19 -11.15
CA VAL A 62 -14.15 16.73 -11.36
C VAL A 62 -14.16 17.93 -12.31
N THR A 63 -15.02 17.94 -13.33
CA THR A 63 -15.16 19.10 -14.25
C THR A 63 -15.67 20.35 -13.54
N VAL A 64 -16.54 20.21 -12.52
CA VAL A 64 -16.98 21.33 -11.67
C VAL A 64 -15.84 21.84 -10.76
N LEU A 65 -14.95 20.95 -10.32
CA LEU A 65 -13.85 21.27 -9.41
C LEU A 65 -12.58 21.76 -10.13
N SER A 66 -12.44 21.53 -11.44
CA SER A 66 -11.24 21.86 -12.22
C SER A 66 -11.63 22.42 -13.59
N SER A 67 -11.42 23.73 -13.78
CA SER A 67 -11.73 24.45 -15.02
C SER A 67 -10.81 24.11 -16.21
N ASN A 68 -9.77 23.28 -15.98
CA ASN A 68 -8.80 22.86 -16.98
C ASN A 68 -9.14 21.44 -17.46
N GLY A 69 -9.80 21.34 -18.63
CA GLY A 69 -10.38 20.09 -19.14
C GLY A 69 -9.41 18.92 -19.33
N GLU A 70 -8.14 19.16 -19.63
CA GLU A 70 -7.15 18.08 -19.80
C GLU A 70 -6.68 17.51 -18.45
N ALA A 71 -6.43 18.39 -17.47
CA ALA A 71 -6.01 18.00 -16.14
C ALA A 71 -7.13 17.24 -15.38
N SER A 72 -8.40 17.60 -15.61
CA SER A 72 -9.55 16.93 -15.00
C SER A 72 -9.74 15.50 -15.52
N LEU A 73 -9.51 15.25 -16.81
CA LEU A 73 -9.57 13.91 -17.40
C LEU A 73 -8.48 13.01 -16.83
N TRP A 74 -7.23 13.48 -16.83
CA TRP A 74 -6.11 12.72 -16.27
C TRP A 74 -6.29 12.38 -14.79
N LEU A 75 -6.69 13.37 -13.97
CA LEU A 75 -6.95 13.15 -12.54
C LEU A 75 -8.04 12.10 -12.33
N THR A 76 -9.10 12.14 -13.14
CA THR A 76 -10.20 11.19 -13.06
C THR A 76 -9.72 9.77 -13.37
N GLU A 77 -8.93 9.60 -14.42
CA GLU A 77 -8.33 8.31 -14.81
C GLU A 77 -7.45 7.73 -13.71
N VAL A 78 -6.56 8.55 -13.13
CA VAL A 78 -5.70 8.15 -12.02
C VAL A 78 -6.51 7.75 -10.80
N ILE A 79 -7.54 8.52 -10.44
CA ILE A 79 -8.41 8.23 -9.30
C ILE A 79 -9.08 6.86 -9.48
N PHE A 80 -9.59 6.56 -10.67
CA PHE A 80 -10.18 5.25 -10.96
C PHE A 80 -9.16 4.12 -10.90
N ASN A 81 -7.95 4.30 -11.44
CA ASN A 81 -6.86 3.31 -11.35
C ASN A 81 -6.53 2.99 -9.89
N ILE A 82 -6.35 4.02 -9.05
CA ILE A 82 -6.03 3.87 -7.63
C ILE A 82 -7.21 3.22 -6.88
N ALA A 83 -8.44 3.67 -7.14
CA ALA A 83 -9.63 3.14 -6.47
C ALA A 83 -9.85 1.66 -6.78
N ALA A 84 -9.77 1.26 -8.05
CA ALA A 84 -9.89 -0.13 -8.46
C ALA A 84 -8.81 -1.00 -7.81
N PHE A 85 -7.56 -0.55 -7.85
CA PHE A 85 -6.44 -1.22 -7.18
C PHE A 85 -6.71 -1.39 -5.68
N LEU A 86 -7.09 -0.32 -4.98
CA LEU A 86 -7.32 -0.35 -3.53
C LEU A 86 -8.46 -1.28 -3.15
N ILE A 87 -9.56 -1.32 -3.91
CA ILE A 87 -10.68 -2.23 -3.63
C ILE A 87 -10.20 -3.68 -3.66
N ILE A 88 -9.53 -4.10 -4.74
CA ILE A 88 -9.03 -5.47 -4.88
C ILE A 88 -7.98 -5.77 -3.82
N PHE A 89 -7.03 -4.86 -3.62
CA PHE A 89 -5.96 -5.02 -2.65
C PHE A 89 -6.50 -5.19 -1.23
N ILE A 90 -7.48 -4.38 -0.82
CA ILE A 90 -8.09 -4.46 0.51
C ILE A 90 -8.87 -5.77 0.67
N VAL A 91 -9.69 -6.14 -0.32
CA VAL A 91 -10.49 -7.39 -0.28
C VAL A 91 -9.58 -8.60 -0.16
N LEU A 92 -8.56 -8.72 -1.02
CA LEU A 92 -7.61 -9.84 -0.97
C LEU A 92 -6.79 -9.83 0.31
N SER A 93 -6.30 -8.66 0.75
CA SER A 93 -5.59 -8.53 2.02
C SER A 93 -6.42 -8.97 3.22
N LEU A 94 -7.73 -8.71 3.20
CA LEU A 94 -8.66 -9.16 4.22
C LEU A 94 -8.81 -10.69 4.19
N ILE A 95 -9.01 -11.27 3.01
CA ILE A 95 -9.10 -12.73 2.82
C ILE A 95 -7.83 -13.43 3.33
N PHE A 96 -6.65 -13.00 2.89
CA PHE A 96 -5.38 -13.57 3.35
C PHE A 96 -5.14 -13.31 4.84
N GLY A 97 -5.59 -12.17 5.37
CA GLY A 97 -5.55 -11.87 6.79
C GLY A 97 -6.39 -12.86 7.62
N LEU A 98 -7.56 -13.25 7.13
CA LEU A 98 -8.40 -14.28 7.77
C LEU A 98 -7.75 -15.67 7.71
N ILE A 99 -7.14 -16.03 6.59
CA ILE A 99 -6.41 -17.29 6.43
C ILE A 99 -5.21 -17.34 7.40
N ALA A 100 -4.42 -16.26 7.46
CA ALA A 100 -3.26 -16.14 8.35
C ALA A 100 -3.63 -16.24 9.84
N ARG A 101 -4.83 -15.79 10.23
CA ARG A 101 -5.35 -15.97 11.60
C ARG A 101 -5.53 -17.45 11.95
N LYS A 102 -6.05 -18.27 11.03
CA LYS A 102 -6.25 -19.70 11.28
C LYS A 102 -4.94 -20.47 11.44
N LEU A 103 -3.89 -20.08 10.70
CA LEU A 103 -2.55 -20.69 10.79
C LEU A 103 -1.90 -20.50 12.17
N SER A 104 -2.23 -19.42 12.89
CA SER A 104 -1.64 -19.12 14.20
C SER A 104 -2.14 -19.98 15.36
N LEU A 105 -3.14 -20.84 15.14
CA LEU A 105 -3.70 -21.74 16.17
C LEU A 105 -2.71 -22.84 16.61
N PHE A 106 -1.75 -23.20 15.76
CA PHE A 106 -0.79 -24.27 16.03
C PHE A 106 0.44 -23.83 16.84
N ASN A 107 0.52 -22.55 17.24
CA ASN A 107 1.75 -21.94 17.71
C ASN A 107 1.87 -21.85 19.25
N LYS A 108 1.64 -22.96 19.97
CA LYS A 108 1.83 -23.05 21.44
C LYS A 108 3.14 -23.78 21.78
N ILE A 109 4.29 -23.12 21.63
CA ILE A 109 5.56 -23.62 22.19
C ILE A 109 6.08 -22.63 23.25
N PRO A 110 6.07 -22.99 24.56
CA PRO A 110 6.19 -22.04 25.68
C PRO A 110 7.59 -21.43 25.92
N LEU A 111 8.69 -21.96 25.34
CA LEU A 111 10.03 -21.37 25.48
C LEU A 111 10.43 -20.38 24.36
N VAL A 112 9.64 -20.27 23.29
CA VAL A 112 9.97 -19.43 22.11
C VAL A 112 9.26 -18.07 22.15
N GLY A 113 8.51 -17.76 23.22
CA GLY A 113 7.61 -16.61 23.30
C GLY A 113 8.26 -15.25 22.96
N PRO A 114 9.33 -14.84 23.68
CA PRO A 114 9.99 -13.56 23.43
C PRO A 114 10.69 -13.49 22.07
N LEU A 115 11.35 -14.58 21.65
CA LEU A 115 12.03 -14.64 20.35
C LEU A 115 11.03 -14.63 19.18
N ASN A 116 9.94 -15.38 19.28
CA ASN A 116 8.85 -15.39 18.31
C ASN A 116 8.15 -14.03 18.22
N ALA A 117 7.98 -13.34 19.34
CA ALA A 117 7.48 -11.98 19.37
C ALA A 117 8.47 -11.01 18.70
N LEU A 118 9.76 -11.06 19.04
CA LEU A 118 10.78 -10.19 18.45
C LEU A 118 10.89 -10.38 16.93
N LEU A 119 11.00 -11.63 16.47
CA LEU A 119 11.06 -11.96 15.04
C LEU A 119 9.76 -11.58 14.31
N GLY A 120 8.61 -11.79 14.97
CA GLY A 120 7.33 -11.28 14.50
C GLY A 120 7.33 -9.77 14.36
N GLY A 121 7.87 -9.04 15.35
CA GLY A 121 8.05 -7.60 15.33
C GLY A 121 8.87 -7.13 14.14
N ILE A 122 10.04 -7.72 13.93
CA ILE A 122 10.94 -7.39 12.80
C ILE A 122 10.23 -7.62 11.46
N LEU A 123 9.60 -8.79 11.25
CA LEU A 123 8.83 -9.03 10.03
C LEU A 123 7.63 -8.08 9.89
N GLY A 124 6.99 -7.73 11.00
CA GLY A 124 5.92 -6.74 11.04
C GLY A 124 6.41 -5.37 10.58
N ALA A 125 7.53 -4.87 11.13
CA ALA A 125 8.13 -3.62 10.67
C ALA A 125 8.49 -3.68 9.18
N PHE A 126 9.10 -4.78 8.72
CA PHE A 126 9.40 -4.98 7.30
C PHE A 126 8.14 -4.89 6.44
N LYS A 127 7.05 -5.57 6.83
CA LYS A 127 5.75 -5.45 6.17
C LYS A 127 5.24 -4.00 6.17
N GLY A 128 5.40 -3.28 7.29
CA GLY A 128 5.06 -1.86 7.40
C GLY A 128 5.83 -0.98 6.43
N ILE A 129 7.13 -1.24 6.25
CA ILE A 129 7.98 -0.54 5.27
C ILE A 129 7.48 -0.78 3.84
N LEU A 130 7.13 -2.02 3.48
CA LEU A 130 6.55 -2.31 2.15
C LEU A 130 5.22 -1.55 1.92
N LEU A 131 4.38 -1.45 2.95
CA LEU A 131 3.15 -0.65 2.88
C LEU A 131 3.44 0.85 2.72
N VAL A 132 4.48 1.37 3.37
CA VAL A 132 4.94 2.75 3.18
C VAL A 132 5.36 2.99 1.73
N PHE A 133 6.09 2.05 1.12
CA PHE A 133 6.51 2.18 -0.29
C PHE A 133 5.31 2.16 -1.23
N LEU A 134 4.35 1.28 -0.97
CA LEU A 134 3.10 1.23 -1.71
C LEU A 134 2.33 2.55 -1.60
N ILE A 135 2.20 3.12 -0.40
CA ILE A 135 1.51 4.40 -0.19
C ILE A 135 2.24 5.53 -0.92
N ALA A 136 3.56 5.58 -0.84
CA ALA A 136 4.35 6.58 -1.56
C ALA A 136 4.13 6.48 -3.09
N ALA A 137 4.09 5.27 -3.63
CA ALA A 137 3.81 5.03 -5.04
C ALA A 137 2.40 5.50 -5.43
N LEU A 138 1.37 5.15 -4.64
CA LEU A 138 -0.01 5.58 -4.91
C LEU A 138 -0.19 7.10 -4.82
N ILE A 139 0.43 7.76 -3.84
CA ILE A 139 0.37 9.22 -3.72
C ILE A 139 1.07 9.89 -4.90
N SER A 140 2.19 9.32 -5.37
CA SER A 140 2.94 9.90 -6.49
C SER A 140 2.15 9.92 -7.80
N LEU A 141 1.24 8.98 -8.00
CA LEU A 141 0.37 8.93 -9.19
C LEU A 141 -0.56 10.13 -9.30
N VAL A 142 -0.90 10.79 -8.19
CA VAL A 142 -1.86 11.91 -8.18
C VAL A 142 -1.22 13.21 -8.66
N GLU A 143 0.12 13.31 -8.69
CA GLU A 143 0.96 14.43 -9.22
C GLU A 143 0.51 15.87 -8.89
N THR A 144 -0.35 16.09 -7.88
CA THR A 144 -0.74 17.45 -7.49
C THR A 144 0.31 18.09 -6.59
N GLY A 145 0.40 19.43 -6.64
CA GLY A 145 1.37 20.18 -5.85
C GLY A 145 1.27 19.96 -4.34
N PHE A 146 0.10 19.59 -3.80
CA PHE A 146 -0.04 19.23 -2.39
C PHE A 146 0.68 17.91 -2.06
N TRP A 147 0.42 16.86 -2.85
CA TRP A 147 0.97 15.52 -2.64
C TRP A 147 2.46 15.45 -2.96
N MET A 148 2.90 16.12 -4.04
CA MET A 148 4.31 16.20 -4.41
C MET A 148 5.15 16.88 -3.33
N LYS A 149 4.68 18.03 -2.80
CA LYS A 149 5.34 18.70 -1.67
C LYS A 149 5.41 17.79 -0.43
N ALA A 150 4.37 16.99 -0.18
CA ALA A 150 4.35 16.05 0.93
C ALA A 150 5.38 14.91 0.75
N ILE A 151 5.51 14.36 -0.47
CA ILE A 151 6.49 13.33 -0.78
C ILE A 151 7.93 13.87 -0.72
N GLU A 152 8.17 15.04 -1.30
CA GLU A 152 9.51 15.65 -1.36
C GLU A 152 10.04 16.03 0.02
N ALA A 153 9.18 16.59 0.89
CA ALA A 153 9.56 16.99 2.24
C ALA A 153 9.56 15.82 3.26
N SER A 154 9.18 14.60 2.84
CA SER A 154 9.15 13.42 3.71
C SER A 154 10.55 12.88 3.97
N ALA A 155 10.95 12.90 5.24
CA ALA A 155 12.20 12.28 5.67
C ALA A 155 12.17 10.76 5.46
N ILE A 156 11.03 10.10 5.72
CA ILE A 156 10.94 8.64 5.62
C ILE A 156 11.06 8.18 4.17
N ILE A 157 10.42 8.87 3.23
CA ILE A 157 10.54 8.53 1.81
C ILE A 157 11.98 8.80 1.35
N SER A 158 12.61 9.89 1.79
CA SER A 158 14.02 10.17 1.50
C SER A 158 14.96 9.08 2.03
N LEU A 159 14.80 8.69 3.31
CA LEU A 159 15.55 7.60 3.94
C LEU A 159 15.33 6.27 3.21
N SER A 160 14.09 5.98 2.79
CA SER A 160 13.74 4.78 2.05
C SER A 160 14.46 4.73 0.70
N ARG A 161 14.47 5.85 -0.03
CA ARG A 161 15.22 5.99 -1.30
C ARG A 161 16.73 5.84 -1.12
N HIS A 162 17.28 6.31 0.00
CA HIS A 162 18.72 6.26 0.26
C HIS A 162 19.20 4.88 0.76
N TYR A 163 18.53 4.32 1.77
CA TYR A 163 18.98 3.09 2.45
C TYR A 163 18.40 1.81 1.84
N MET A 164 17.26 1.89 1.14
CA MET A 164 16.59 0.74 0.54
C MET A 164 16.25 0.98 -0.95
N PRO A 165 17.19 1.51 -1.76
CA PRO A 165 16.89 1.97 -3.13
C PRO A 165 16.29 0.86 -4.00
N LEU A 166 16.82 -0.36 -3.89
CA LEU A 166 16.37 -1.49 -4.70
C LEU A 166 14.92 -1.89 -4.38
N LEU A 167 14.58 -2.01 -3.10
CA LEU A 167 13.22 -2.40 -2.70
C LEU A 167 12.22 -1.27 -2.91
N PHE A 168 12.62 -0.04 -2.63
CA PHE A 168 11.79 1.14 -2.88
C PHE A 168 11.51 1.26 -4.38
N GLY A 169 12.55 1.28 -5.22
CA GLY A 169 12.42 1.36 -6.67
C GLY A 169 11.59 0.22 -7.25
N LEU A 170 11.83 -1.03 -6.82
CA LEU A 170 11.04 -2.18 -7.30
C LEU A 170 9.55 -2.00 -7.03
N ILE A 171 9.14 -1.65 -5.81
CA ILE A 171 7.72 -1.45 -5.50
C ILE A 171 7.17 -0.23 -6.22
N PHE A 172 7.91 0.87 -6.18
CA PHE A 172 7.49 2.14 -6.76
C PHE A 172 7.28 2.02 -8.27
N ASP A 173 8.28 1.54 -9.01
CA ASP A 173 8.22 1.38 -10.46
C ASP A 173 7.18 0.34 -10.87
N PHE A 174 7.02 -0.74 -10.10
CA PHE A 174 6.03 -1.77 -10.40
C PHE A 174 4.59 -1.27 -10.23
N VAL A 175 4.32 -0.50 -9.18
CA VAL A 175 2.99 0.08 -8.93
C VAL A 175 2.72 1.23 -9.89
N VAL A 176 3.64 2.21 -9.98
CA VAL A 176 3.48 3.39 -10.85
C VAL A 176 3.45 2.99 -12.32
N GLY A 177 4.32 2.08 -12.76
CA GLY A 177 4.37 1.62 -14.14
C GLY A 177 3.15 0.80 -14.58
N ARG A 178 2.37 0.26 -13.65
CA ARG A 178 1.11 -0.46 -13.93
C ARG A 178 -0.11 0.43 -13.83
N LEU A 179 -0.20 1.25 -12.78
CA LEU A 179 -1.37 2.10 -12.51
C LEU A 179 -1.29 3.48 -13.17
N GLY A 180 -0.09 3.94 -13.54
CA GLY A 180 0.12 5.21 -14.24
C GLY A 180 -0.07 5.14 -15.75
N LYS A 181 -0.22 3.93 -16.31
CA LYS A 181 -0.59 3.77 -17.72
C LYS A 181 -2.04 4.22 -17.89
N LEU A 182 -2.20 5.37 -18.53
CA LEU A 182 -3.46 5.78 -19.14
C LEU A 182 -3.68 4.79 -20.29
N VAL A 183 -4.64 3.87 -20.12
CA VAL A 183 -5.16 3.06 -21.22
C VAL A 183 -6.06 3.96 -22.06
#